data_AF-A0AAN8J144-F1
#
_entry.id   AF-A0AAN8J144-F1
#
_cell.length_a   1.000
_cell.length_b   1.000
_cell.length_c   1.000
_cell.angle_alpha   90.00
_cell.angle_beta   90.00
_cell.angle_gamma   90.00
#
_symmetry.space_group_name_H-M   'P 1'
#
loop_
_entity.id
_entity.type
_entity.pdbx_description
1 polymer ?
#
loop_
_entity_poly.entity_id
_entity_poly.type
_entity_poly.pdbx_seq_one_letter_code
_entity_poly.pdbx_strand_id
1 'polypeptide(L)'
;MYLPPSKIRYTGCEEVLDSSQMKPDPTTVENYKKMQKRGEYPHLQVVEKSGCYFTLNNTKLCLYKTLEKEGICKLVRVEKVPLTSVPEGVETLMILPPEHNKKVETYVCTSGDMETQIEQAGTDSDSEDSDGDLSDSICGRFTYWSEDVKESSDTDEDKSEDETVGLL
;
A
#
# COMPACT_ATOMS: atom_id res chain seq x y z
N MET A 1 20.28 6.02 7.33
CA MET A 1 19.73 7.34 6.94
C MET A 1 18.63 7.71 7.94
N TYR A 2 18.23 8.99 8.05
CA TYR A 2 17.09 9.41 8.86
C TYR A 2 16.08 10.17 8.01
N LEU A 3 14.78 9.91 8.22
CA LEU A 3 13.68 10.56 7.50
C LEU A 3 12.56 10.95 8.50
N PRO A 4 11.85 12.06 8.26
CA PRO A 4 10.58 12.32 8.94
C PRO A 4 9.54 11.25 8.58
N PRO A 5 8.74 10.72 9.52
CA PRO A 5 7.67 9.76 9.22
C PRO A 5 6.70 10.26 8.13
N SER A 6 6.40 11.56 8.11
CA SER A 6 5.58 12.24 7.11
C SER A 6 6.13 12.16 5.68
N LYS A 7 7.43 11.94 5.50
CA LYS A 7 8.07 11.77 4.18
C LYS A 7 8.05 10.33 3.67
N ILE A 8 7.52 9.40 4.46
CA ILE A 8 7.44 7.98 4.11
C ILE A 8 5.98 7.64 3.78
N ARG A 9 5.78 6.97 2.66
CA ARG A 9 4.47 6.51 2.16
C ARG A 9 4.16 5.11 2.67
N TYR A 10 2.87 4.82 2.81
CA TYR A 10 2.40 3.46 3.01
C TYR A 10 2.54 2.67 1.71
N THR A 11 2.76 1.36 1.84
CA THR A 11 2.66 0.43 0.71
C THR A 11 1.25 -0.15 0.69
N GLY A 12 0.53 0.01 -0.42
CA GLY A 12 -0.89 -0.36 -0.56
C GLY A 12 -1.84 0.82 -0.32
N CYS A 13 -3.04 0.53 0.18
CA CYS A 13 -4.07 1.56 0.38
C CYS A 13 -3.73 2.49 1.56
N GLU A 14 -3.49 3.75 1.24
CA GLU A 14 -3.26 4.85 2.19
C GLU A 14 -4.51 5.20 3.01
N GLU A 15 -5.70 4.96 2.45
CA GLU A 15 -7.01 5.31 3.04
C GLU A 15 -7.39 4.47 4.26
N VAL A 16 -6.84 3.25 4.41
CA VAL A 16 -7.20 2.34 5.50
C VAL A 16 -6.43 2.67 6.79
N LEU A 17 -5.32 3.40 6.70
CA LEU A 17 -4.41 3.68 7.81
C LEU A 17 -4.24 5.17 8.04
N ASP A 18 -5.35 5.90 7.97
CA ASP A 18 -5.34 7.32 8.31
C ASP A 18 -5.12 7.49 9.82
N SER A 19 -3.87 7.77 10.16
CA SER A 19 -3.40 8.15 11.50
C SER A 19 -4.05 9.44 12.03
N SER A 20 -4.97 10.08 11.29
CA SER A 20 -5.68 11.30 11.72
C SER A 20 -6.60 11.06 12.92
N GLN A 21 -7.14 9.85 13.08
CA GLN A 21 -8.08 9.53 14.17
C GLN A 21 -7.43 8.77 15.33
N MET A 22 -6.19 8.31 15.18
CA MET A 22 -5.54 7.46 16.17
C MET A 22 -4.71 8.32 17.13
N LYS A 23 -5.15 8.43 18.39
CA LYS A 23 -4.34 9.01 19.47
C LYS A 23 -3.30 7.99 19.93
N PRO A 24 -2.05 8.39 20.19
CA PRO A 24 -1.07 7.45 20.71
C PRO A 24 -1.45 7.08 22.13
N ASP A 25 -1.50 5.78 22.38
CA ASP A 25 -1.68 5.24 23.71
C ASP A 25 -0.54 5.69 24.66
N PRO A 26 -0.83 6.07 25.93
CA PRO A 26 0.17 6.54 26.88
C PRO A 26 1.35 5.58 27.06
N THR A 27 1.10 4.27 27.08
CA THR A 27 2.16 3.26 27.23
C THR A 27 3.10 3.28 26.03
N THR A 28 2.57 3.50 24.83
CA THR A 28 3.38 3.61 23.62
C THR A 28 4.29 4.85 23.64
N VAL A 29 3.79 5.98 24.12
CA VAL A 29 4.57 7.21 24.30
C VAL A 29 5.70 6.99 25.33
N GLU A 30 5.40 6.34 26.46
CA GLU A 30 6.40 6.04 27.48
C GLU A 30 7.48 5.10 26.96
N ASN A 31 7.10 4.05 26.23
CA ASN A 31 8.04 3.10 25.63
C ASN A 31 8.98 3.81 24.64
N TYR A 32 8.44 4.71 23.81
CA TYR A 32 9.24 5.54 22.92
C TYR A 32 10.24 6.44 23.69
N LYS A 33 9.79 7.09 24.77
CA LYS A 33 10.68 7.91 25.62
C LYS A 33 11.76 7.08 26.31
N LYS A 34 11.45 5.87 26.77
CA LYS A 34 12.44 4.93 27.35
C LYS A 34 13.49 4.53 26.33
N MET A 35 13.07 4.23 25.09
CA MET A 35 13.97 3.92 23.97
C MET A 35 14.91 5.11 23.67
N GLN A 36 14.39 6.33 23.57
CA GLN A 36 15.23 7.52 23.36
C GLN A 36 16.27 7.72 24.48
N LYS A 37 15.91 7.48 25.74
CA LYS A 37 16.85 7.57 26.87
C LYS A 37 18.00 6.56 26.78
N ARG A 38 17.81 5.45 26.07
CA ARG A 38 18.85 4.45 25.80
C ARG A 38 19.72 4.80 24.58
N GLY A 39 19.44 5.92 23.90
CA GLY A 39 20.09 6.27 22.64
C GLY A 39 19.60 5.45 21.44
N GLU A 40 18.51 4.70 21.61
CA GLU A 40 17.89 3.92 20.55
C GLU A 40 16.91 4.81 19.78
N TYR A 41 16.86 4.62 18.46
CA TYR A 41 15.95 5.32 17.57
C TYR A 41 15.03 4.35 16.87
N PRO A 42 13.79 4.77 16.54
CA PRO A 42 12.87 3.92 15.82
C PRO A 42 13.45 3.57 14.45
N HIS A 43 13.32 2.30 14.08
CA HIS A 43 13.87 1.76 12.84
C HIS A 43 12.75 1.32 11.90
N LEU A 44 12.87 1.70 10.64
CA LEU A 44 11.94 1.36 9.58
C LEU A 44 12.68 0.88 8.33
N GLN A 45 12.22 -0.21 7.75
CA GLN A 45 12.66 -0.65 6.43
C GLN A 45 11.82 0.03 5.36
N VAL A 46 12.50 0.65 4.41
CA VAL A 46 11.87 1.39 3.32
C VAL A 46 12.43 0.97 1.97
N VAL A 47 11.62 1.10 0.94
CA VAL A 47 12.01 0.94 -0.45
C VAL A 47 11.96 2.30 -1.12
N GLU A 48 12.96 2.62 -1.92
CA GLU A 48 12.96 3.83 -2.74
C GLU A 48 12.50 3.49 -4.16
N LYS A 49 11.41 4.11 -4.60
CA LYS A 49 10.86 3.95 -5.96
C LYS A 49 10.57 5.33 -6.53
N SER A 50 11.21 5.67 -7.65
CA SER A 50 11.07 6.97 -8.33
C SER A 50 11.25 8.18 -7.41
N GLY A 51 12.20 8.12 -6.47
CA GLY A 51 12.48 9.20 -5.50
C GLY A 51 11.52 9.29 -4.31
N CYS A 52 10.52 8.40 -4.24
CA CYS A 52 9.62 8.28 -3.10
C CYS A 52 10.03 7.11 -2.19
N TYR A 53 9.81 7.25 -0.87
CA TYR A 53 10.09 6.20 0.11
C TYR A 53 8.80 5.51 0.54
N PHE A 54 8.77 4.19 0.46
CA PHE A 54 7.64 3.34 0.83
C PHE A 54 8.04 2.41 1.99
N THR A 55 7.23 2.34 3.04
CA THR A 55 7.49 1.43 4.16
C THR A 55 7.15 -0.02 3.81
N LEU A 56 7.94 -0.97 4.31
CA LEU A 56 7.57 -2.38 4.32
C LEU A 56 6.76 -2.79 5.56
N ASN A 57 6.57 -1.85 6.50
CA ASN A 57 5.78 -2.05 7.70
C ASN A 57 4.86 -0.85 7.93
N ASN A 58 3.61 -0.99 7.47
CA ASN A 58 2.61 0.08 7.56
C ASN A 58 2.22 0.36 9.02
N THR A 59 2.11 -0.65 9.88
CA THR A 59 1.74 -0.50 11.29
C THR A 59 2.76 0.35 12.05
N LYS A 60 4.06 0.07 11.88
CA LYS A 60 5.14 0.87 12.48
C LYS A 60 5.13 2.30 11.97
N LEU A 61 4.94 2.49 10.65
CA LEU A 61 4.87 3.82 10.08
C LEU A 61 3.67 4.60 10.64
N CYS A 62 2.49 3.97 10.76
CA CYS A 62 1.30 4.58 11.33
C CYS A 62 1.59 5.09 12.75
N LEU A 63 2.19 4.25 13.60
CA LEU A 63 2.59 4.66 14.92
C LEU A 63 3.56 5.86 14.90
N TYR A 64 4.58 5.83 14.05
CA TYR A 64 5.56 6.92 13.99
C TYR A 64 4.96 8.22 13.44
N LYS A 65 4.02 8.15 12.49
CA LYS A 65 3.26 9.31 12.02
C LYS A 65 2.38 9.89 13.13
N THR A 66 1.72 9.05 13.95
CA THR A 66 0.98 9.52 15.12
C THR A 66 1.89 10.19 16.14
N LEU A 67 3.05 9.60 16.45
CA LEU A 67 4.03 10.22 17.36
C LEU A 67 4.65 11.51 16.79
N GLU A 68 4.77 11.63 15.46
CA GLU A 68 5.21 12.86 14.79
C GLU A 68 4.18 13.98 14.94
N LYS A 69 2.89 13.67 14.77
CA LYS A 69 1.78 14.64 14.95
C LYS A 69 1.74 15.22 16.36
N GLU A 70 2.02 14.40 17.38
CA GLU A 70 2.14 14.84 18.77
C GLU A 70 3.49 15.55 19.09
N GLY A 71 4.38 15.70 18.10
CA GLY A 71 5.68 16.35 18.26
C GLY A 71 6.73 15.52 19.03
N ILE A 72 6.45 14.23 19.26
CA ILE A 72 7.29 13.32 20.05
C ILE A 72 8.39 12.69 19.20
N CYS A 73 8.07 12.32 17.94
CA CYS A 73 9.00 11.64 17.03
C CYS A 73 9.20 12.46 15.74
N LYS A 74 10.34 13.14 15.62
CA LYS A 74 10.63 13.97 14.43
C LYS A 74 11.32 13.19 13.30
N LEU A 75 12.10 12.17 13.64
CA LEU A 75 12.92 11.43 12.70
C LEU A 75 12.93 9.95 13.08
N VAL A 76 12.92 9.10 12.07
CA VAL A 76 13.12 7.65 12.19
C VAL A 76 14.38 7.25 11.44
N ARG A 77 15.11 6.28 11.99
CA ARG A 77 16.21 5.63 11.27
C ARG A 77 15.59 4.77 10.18
N VAL A 78 16.08 4.94 8.96
CA VAL A 78 15.64 4.14 7.82
C VAL A 78 16.76 3.29 7.27
N GLU A 79 16.41 2.04 6.98
CA GLU A 79 17.19 1.08 6.22
C GLU A 79 16.55 0.95 4.84
N LYS A 80 17.34 1.20 3.79
CA LYS A 80 16.89 1.05 2.42
C LYS A 80 17.01 -0.40 1.99
N VAL A 81 15.90 -0.97 1.59
CA VAL A 81 15.81 -2.30 0.97
C VAL A 81 15.85 -2.10 -0.55
N PRO A 82 16.76 -2.78 -1.28
CA PRO A 82 16.81 -2.69 -2.74
C PRO A 82 15.49 -3.12 -3.38
N LEU A 83 15.02 -2.39 -4.38
CA LEU A 83 13.78 -2.72 -5.09
C LEU A 83 13.80 -4.14 -5.67
N THR A 84 14.96 -4.62 -6.13
CA THR A 84 15.17 -5.98 -6.67
C THR A 84 14.94 -7.10 -5.65
N SER A 85 14.89 -6.78 -4.35
CA SER A 85 14.63 -7.75 -3.27
C SER A 85 13.16 -7.75 -2.83
N VAL A 86 12.34 -6.87 -3.40
CA VAL A 86 10.92 -6.73 -3.09
C VAL A 86 10.12 -7.61 -4.07
N PRO A 87 9.18 -8.44 -3.59
CA PRO A 87 8.30 -9.18 -4.48
C PRO A 87 7.49 -8.26 -5.38
N GLU A 88 7.29 -8.64 -6.64
CA GLU A 88 6.57 -7.84 -7.64
C GLU A 88 5.17 -7.42 -7.14
N GLY A 89 4.45 -8.33 -6.48
CA GLY A 89 3.13 -8.04 -5.90
C GLY A 89 3.14 -6.98 -4.78
N VAL A 90 4.28 -6.72 -4.13
CA VAL A 90 4.44 -5.62 -3.16
C VAL A 90 4.85 -4.33 -3.87
N GLU A 91 5.65 -4.43 -4.92
CA GLU A 91 6.05 -3.28 -5.73
C GLU A 91 4.85 -2.62 -6.43
N THR A 92 3.88 -3.40 -6.92
CA THR A 92 2.65 -2.88 -7.54
C THR A 92 1.79 -2.07 -6.56
N LEU A 93 1.93 -2.35 -5.25
CA LEU A 93 1.26 -1.61 -4.18
C LEU A 93 1.96 -0.29 -3.81
N MET A 94 3.15 0.00 -4.35
CA MET A 94 3.85 1.26 -4.15
C MET A 94 3.30 2.33 -5.09
N ILE A 95 2.17 2.92 -4.70
CA ILE A 95 1.43 3.91 -5.50
C ILE A 95 2.18 5.25 -5.49
N LEU A 96 2.60 5.70 -6.67
CA LEU A 96 3.28 6.97 -6.87
C LEU A 96 2.28 8.14 -6.96
N PRO A 97 2.66 9.34 -6.48
CA PRO A 97 1.88 10.56 -6.71
C PRO A 97 1.61 10.81 -8.20
N PRO A 98 0.48 11.45 -8.57
CA PRO A 98 0.13 11.76 -9.95
C PRO A 98 1.23 12.50 -10.72
N GLU A 99 1.99 13.36 -10.03
CA GLU A 99 3.10 14.14 -10.59
C GLU A 99 4.27 13.29 -11.12
N HIS A 100 4.39 12.06 -10.62
CA HIS A 100 5.41 11.09 -11.05
C HIS A 100 4.88 10.12 -12.11
N ASN A 101 3.58 10.15 -12.41
CA ASN A 101 2.95 9.37 -13.50
C ASN A 101 2.93 10.17 -14.81
N LYS A 102 4.07 10.75 -15.21
CA LYS A 102 4.17 11.36 -16.54
C LYS A 102 4.12 10.22 -17.56
N LYS A 103 2.93 10.01 -18.13
CA LYS A 103 2.76 9.20 -19.34
C LYS A 103 3.77 9.73 -20.36
N VAL A 104 4.65 8.86 -20.83
CA VAL A 104 5.39 9.10 -22.07
C VAL A 104 4.30 9.20 -23.14
N GLU A 105 4.00 10.41 -23.60
CA GLU A 105 3.27 10.59 -24.86
C GLU A 105 4.18 10.05 -25.95
N THR A 106 3.95 8.79 -26.31
CA THR A 106 4.54 8.23 -27.51
C THR A 106 3.90 8.97 -28.68
N TYR A 107 4.61 9.96 -29.22
CA TYR A 107 4.24 10.55 -30.50
C TYR A 107 4.36 9.47 -31.57
N VAL A 108 3.24 8.86 -31.96
CA VAL A 108 3.17 8.08 -33.19
C VAL A 108 3.21 9.11 -34.31
N CYS A 109 4.38 9.30 -34.93
CA CYS A 109 4.45 9.99 -36.21
C CYS A 109 3.76 9.10 -37.25
N THR A 110 2.47 9.32 -37.50
CA THR A 110 1.81 8.86 -38.72
C THR A 110 2.27 9.77 -39.85
N SER A 111 3.42 9.44 -40.42
CA SER A 111 3.91 10.07 -41.63
C SER A 111 2.98 9.69 -42.79
N GLY A 112 2.19 10.64 -43.28
CA GLY A 112 1.76 10.65 -44.68
C GLY A 112 0.26 10.64 -44.94
N ASP A 113 -0.38 11.80 -44.81
CA ASP A 113 -1.50 12.16 -45.69
C ASP A 113 -0.97 13.10 -46.78
N MET A 114 -0.84 12.59 -48.01
CA MET A 114 -0.84 13.42 -49.22
C MET A 114 -1.91 12.86 -50.17
N GLU A 115 -3.06 13.53 -50.20
CA GLU A 115 -4.02 13.45 -51.29
C GLU A 115 -3.35 13.90 -52.61
N THR A 116 -3.43 13.07 -53.64
CA THR A 116 -3.46 13.55 -55.03
C THR A 116 -4.38 12.65 -55.85
N GLN A 117 -5.42 13.26 -56.41
CA GLN A 117 -6.35 12.66 -57.35
C GLN A 117 -5.62 12.22 -58.62
N ILE A 118 -5.84 10.98 -59.07
CA ILE A 118 -5.68 10.57 -60.47
C ILE A 118 -6.83 9.61 -60.81
N GLU A 119 -7.58 9.96 -61.86
CA GLU A 119 -8.68 9.18 -62.44
C GLU A 119 -8.20 7.95 -63.24
N GLN A 120 -9.06 6.90 -63.20
CA GLN A 120 -9.32 5.81 -64.17
C GLN A 120 -8.20 4.83 -64.54
N ALA A 121 -8.39 3.53 -64.31
CA ALA A 121 -9.11 2.58 -65.18
C ALA A 121 -8.95 1.15 -64.61
N GLY A 122 -9.99 0.33 -64.72
CA GLY A 122 -10.17 -0.90 -63.94
C GLY A 122 -9.24 -2.07 -64.25
N THR A 123 -9.23 -3.02 -63.31
CA THR A 123 -9.11 -4.47 -63.53
C THR A 123 -9.53 -5.17 -62.24
N ASP A 124 -10.45 -6.11 -62.38
CA ASP A 124 -10.97 -6.99 -61.34
C ASP A 124 -9.87 -7.86 -60.71
N SER A 125 -9.90 -8.00 -59.39
CA SER A 125 -9.33 -9.16 -58.70
C SER A 125 -9.97 -9.34 -57.34
N ASP A 126 -10.81 -10.37 -57.30
CA ASP A 126 -11.45 -10.99 -56.15
C ASP A 126 -10.41 -11.53 -55.15
N SER A 127 -10.66 -11.37 -53.86
CA SER A 127 -10.46 -12.37 -52.80
C SER A 127 -10.78 -11.73 -51.44
N GLU A 128 -11.95 -12.02 -50.86
CA GLU A 128 -12.21 -13.09 -49.88
C GLU A 128 -12.09 -12.60 -48.42
N ASP A 129 -13.27 -12.29 -47.89
CA ASP A 129 -13.77 -12.50 -46.52
C ASP A 129 -12.77 -13.01 -45.47
N SER A 130 -12.60 -12.23 -44.40
CA SER A 130 -12.28 -12.80 -43.10
C SER A 130 -13.01 -12.03 -41.99
N ASP A 131 -14.13 -12.62 -41.60
CA ASP A 131 -14.96 -12.26 -40.46
C ASP A 131 -14.33 -12.68 -39.13
N GLY A 132 -14.73 -12.00 -38.04
CA GLY A 132 -14.55 -12.45 -36.65
C GLY A 132 -13.37 -11.77 -35.93
N ASP A 133 -13.47 -11.24 -34.71
CA ASP A 133 -14.52 -11.39 -33.70
C ASP A 133 -14.34 -10.23 -32.69
N LEU A 134 -15.43 -9.56 -32.34
CA LEU A 134 -15.50 -8.53 -31.30
C LEU A 134 -16.28 -9.11 -30.11
N SER A 135 -15.89 -8.68 -28.90
CA SER A 135 -16.65 -8.87 -27.64
C SER A 135 -16.61 -10.30 -27.08
N ASP A 136 -16.42 -10.60 -25.79
CA ASP A 136 -16.61 -9.87 -24.55
C ASP A 136 -15.70 -10.48 -23.46
N SER A 137 -14.81 -9.69 -22.86
CA SER A 137 -14.15 -10.11 -21.62
C SER A 137 -15.12 -9.91 -20.45
N ILE A 138 -15.98 -10.89 -20.25
CA ILE A 138 -16.89 -10.98 -19.11
C ILE A 138 -16.09 -10.91 -17.80
N CYS A 139 -16.44 -9.90 -16.99
CA CYS A 139 -16.10 -9.79 -15.58
C CYS A 139 -16.56 -11.04 -14.81
N GLY A 140 -15.62 -11.97 -14.58
CA GLY A 140 -15.76 -13.08 -13.65
C GLY A 140 -15.70 -12.62 -12.19
N ARG A 141 -16.82 -12.04 -11.73
CA ARG A 141 -17.45 -12.21 -10.42
C ARG A 141 -16.57 -12.74 -9.26
N PHE A 142 -16.31 -11.83 -8.33
CA PHE A 142 -16.01 -12.03 -6.91
C PHE A 142 -16.62 -13.34 -6.34
N THR A 143 -15.76 -14.27 -5.90
CA THR A 143 -16.15 -15.31 -4.93
C THR A 143 -15.58 -14.95 -3.57
N TYR A 144 -16.51 -14.45 -2.76
CA TYR A 144 -16.57 -14.39 -1.31
C TYR A 144 -15.66 -15.42 -0.62
N TRP A 145 -14.66 -14.95 0.15
CA TRP A 145 -14.01 -15.78 1.16
C TRP A 145 -14.94 -15.77 2.38
N SER A 146 -15.77 -16.81 2.51
CA SER A 146 -16.49 -17.06 3.77
C SER A 146 -15.50 -17.54 4.81
N GLU A 147 -15.48 -16.82 5.92
CA GLU A 147 -14.84 -17.20 7.17
C GLU A 147 -15.61 -18.38 7.78
N ASP A 148 -14.93 -19.49 8.03
CA ASP A 148 -15.37 -20.52 8.97
C ASP A 148 -14.34 -20.60 10.10
N VAL A 149 -14.42 -19.67 11.05
CA VAL A 149 -13.76 -19.83 12.35
C VAL A 149 -14.70 -20.67 13.21
N LYS A 150 -14.39 -21.96 13.32
CA LYS A 150 -14.99 -22.85 14.31
C LYS A 150 -14.57 -22.39 15.71
N GLU A 151 -15.53 -21.82 16.41
CA GLU A 151 -15.56 -21.66 17.85
C GLU A 151 -15.68 -23.05 18.51
N SER A 152 -14.61 -23.51 19.15
CA SER A 152 -14.66 -24.51 20.23
C SER A 152 -14.41 -23.74 21.52
N SER A 153 -15.44 -23.51 22.33
CA SER A 153 -15.75 -24.33 23.52
C SER A 153 -14.48 -24.69 24.29
N ASP A 154 -14.27 -24.08 25.46
CA ASP A 154 -14.38 -24.84 26.70
C ASP A 154 -14.56 -23.90 27.91
N THR A 155 -15.68 -24.15 28.58
CA THR A 155 -16.05 -23.83 29.96
C THR A 155 -14.99 -24.29 30.94
N ASP A 156 -14.65 -23.44 31.91
CA ASP A 156 -14.38 -23.89 33.28
C ASP A 156 -14.97 -22.88 34.26
N GLU A 157 -16.01 -23.36 34.96
CA GLU A 157 -16.56 -22.75 36.17
C GLU A 157 -15.54 -22.94 37.30
N ASP A 158 -15.06 -21.86 37.90
CA ASP A 158 -14.48 -21.92 39.24
C ASP A 158 -15.34 -21.09 40.20
N LYS A 159 -16.19 -21.83 40.93
CA LYS A 159 -16.79 -21.42 42.18
C LYS A 159 -15.72 -21.48 43.27
N SER A 160 -15.49 -20.38 43.96
CA SER A 160 -15.14 -20.43 45.37
C SER A 160 -15.86 -19.31 46.11
N GLU A 161 -16.94 -19.72 46.77
CA GLU A 161 -17.59 -19.00 47.85
C GLU A 161 -16.72 -19.12 49.13
N ASP A 162 -17.11 -18.38 50.17
CA ASP A 162 -16.60 -18.42 51.55
C ASP A 162 -15.28 -17.67 51.84
N GLU A 163 -15.10 -16.93 52.93
CA GLU A 163 -15.87 -16.82 54.17
C GLU A 163 -15.49 -15.50 54.89
N THR A 164 -16.53 -14.87 55.42
CA THR A 164 -16.68 -13.97 56.57
C THR A 164 -15.53 -13.59 57.55
N VAL A 165 -15.77 -12.41 58.14
CA VAL A 165 -15.52 -11.89 59.52
C VAL A 165 -14.13 -11.47 60.03
N GLY A 166 -14.09 -10.20 60.49
CA GLY A 166 -13.41 -9.74 61.71
C GLY A 166 -11.88 -9.61 61.62
N LEU A 167 -11.19 -8.73 62.34
CA LEU A 167 -11.47 -7.93 63.52
C LEU A 167 -10.37 -6.86 63.60
N LEU A 168 -10.75 -5.68 64.11
CA LEU A 168 -9.95 -4.67 64.83
C LEU A 168 -8.86 -3.90 64.05
#